data_AF-A0A2V5PXE0-F1
#
_entry.id   AF-A0A2V5PXE0-F1
#
_cell.length_a   1.000
_cell.length_b   1.000
_cell.length_c   1.000
_cell.angle_alpha   90.00
_cell.angle_beta   90.00
_cell.angle_gamma   90.00
#
_symmetry.space_group_name_H-M   'P 1'
#
loop_
_entity.id
_entity.type
_entity.pdbx_description
1 polymer ?
#
loop_
_entity_poly.entity_id
_entity_poly.type
_entity_poly.pdbx_seq_one_letter_code
_entity_poly.pdbx_strand_id
1 'polypeptide(L)'
;MTDGWRISHDEQPLPERPDLTQAGNFFYKLQGRVPQDWQIRMLDTIFNLYADHEFNASTFAARVTASTLAGIYAAVTSAVATLKGPLHG
;
A
#
# COMPACT_ATOMS: atom_id res chain seq x y z
N MET A 1 5.38 -2.06 3.32
CA MET A 1 4.32 -1.56 4.23
C MET A 1 4.07 -2.53 5.37
N THR A 2 3.67 -3.79 5.10
CA THR A 2 3.40 -4.80 6.15
C THR A 2 4.60 -5.06 7.07
N ASP A 3 5.82 -5.13 6.51
CA ASP A 3 7.02 -5.39 7.31
C ASP A 3 7.34 -4.20 8.22
N GLY A 4 7.15 -2.98 7.72
CA GLY A 4 7.27 -1.76 8.53
C GLY A 4 6.24 -1.71 9.66
N TRP A 5 5.00 -2.14 9.41
CA TRP A 5 3.96 -2.26 10.43
C TRP A 5 4.34 -3.29 11.50
N ARG A 6 4.89 -4.45 11.12
CA ARG A 6 5.32 -5.47 12.09
C ARG A 6 6.48 -4.98 12.96
N ILE A 7 7.48 -4.36 12.33
CA ILE A 7 8.65 -3.80 13.02
C ILE A 7 8.21 -2.71 14.01
N SER A 8 7.22 -1.88 13.66
CA SER A 8 6.71 -0.85 14.59
C SER A 8 5.91 -1.43 15.77
N HIS A 9 5.60 -2.72 15.75
CA HIS A 9 4.95 -3.47 16.84
C HIS A 9 5.88 -4.51 17.46
N ASP A 10 7.21 -4.37 17.29
CA ASP A 10 8.23 -5.28 17.82
C ASP A 10 8.14 -6.73 17.31
N GLU A 11 7.55 -6.93 16.12
CA GLU A 11 7.40 -8.24 15.50
C GLU A 11 8.30 -8.41 14.26
N GLN A 12 8.76 -9.65 14.00
CA GLN A 12 9.65 -9.97 12.87
C GLN A 12 8.93 -10.09 11.52
N PRO A 13 9.43 -9.56 10.40
CA PRO A 13 8.79 -9.76 9.09
C PRO A 13 8.46 -11.23 8.79
N LEU A 14 7.32 -11.47 8.15
CA LEU A 14 6.87 -12.81 7.77
C LEU A 14 7.25 -13.12 6.32
N PRO A 15 7.54 -14.40 5.98
CA PRO A 15 7.83 -14.80 4.61
C PRO A 15 6.60 -14.66 3.72
N GLU A 16 6.82 -14.48 2.42
CA GLU A 16 5.75 -14.47 1.43
C GLU A 16 5.03 -15.83 1.36
N ARG A 17 3.71 -15.79 1.19
CA ARG A 17 2.85 -16.97 0.99
C ARG A 17 2.30 -16.99 -0.44
N PRO A 18 2.99 -17.62 -1.40
CA PRO A 18 2.59 -17.62 -2.81
C PRO A 18 1.33 -18.46 -3.08
N ASP A 19 0.89 -19.26 -2.11
CA ASP A 19 -0.37 -19.99 -2.12
C ASP A 19 -1.60 -19.09 -1.84
N LEU A 20 -1.38 -17.85 -1.38
CA LEU A 20 -2.44 -16.87 -1.14
C LEU A 20 -2.49 -15.82 -2.26
N THR A 21 -3.66 -15.23 -2.46
CA THR A 21 -3.81 -14.05 -3.33
C THR A 21 -3.07 -12.84 -2.76
N GLN A 22 -2.89 -11.77 -3.53
CA GLN A 22 -2.24 -10.54 -3.05
C GLN A 22 -2.90 -10.01 -1.77
N ALA A 23 -4.23 -9.92 -1.73
CA ALA A 23 -4.99 -9.55 -0.54
C ALA A 23 -4.79 -10.55 0.61
N GLY A 24 -4.85 -11.86 0.32
CA GLY A 24 -4.65 -12.89 1.34
C GLY A 24 -3.27 -12.84 1.98
N ASN A 25 -2.22 -12.74 1.18
CA ASN A 25 -0.84 -12.61 1.64
C ASN A 25 -0.62 -11.30 2.40
N PHE A 26 -1.17 -10.18 1.93
CA PHE A 26 -1.08 -8.90 2.63
C PHE A 26 -1.73 -8.96 4.03
N PHE A 27 -2.93 -9.53 4.13
CA PHE A 27 -3.62 -9.70 5.42
C PHE A 27 -2.86 -10.66 6.34
N TYR A 28 -2.35 -11.77 5.80
CA TYR A 28 -1.47 -12.70 6.54
C TYR A 28 -0.22 -11.99 7.09
N LYS A 29 0.47 -11.18 6.28
CA LYS A 29 1.67 -10.46 6.75
C LYS A 29 1.35 -9.40 7.81
N LEU A 30 0.13 -8.83 7.82
CA LEU A 30 -0.33 -7.94 8.89
C LEU A 30 -0.72 -8.67 10.17
N GLN A 31 -1.33 -9.85 10.09
CA GLN A 31 -1.97 -10.49 11.26
C GLN A 31 -1.25 -11.75 11.77
N GLY A 32 -0.27 -12.27 11.03
CA GLY A 32 0.46 -13.49 11.35
C GLY A 32 -0.32 -14.79 11.24
N ARG A 33 -1.57 -14.75 10.76
CA ARG A 33 -2.45 -15.91 10.59
C ARG A 33 -3.07 -15.94 9.20
N VAL A 34 -3.32 -17.14 8.68
CA VAL A 34 -4.00 -17.30 7.38
C VAL A 34 -5.40 -16.69 7.49
N PRO A 35 -5.76 -15.72 6.63
CA PRO A 35 -7.06 -15.07 6.68
C PRO A 35 -8.20 -16.00 6.26
N GLN A 36 -9.40 -15.74 6.79
CA GLN A 36 -10.63 -16.34 6.30
C GLN A 36 -11.04 -15.72 4.95
N ASP A 37 -11.77 -16.46 4.11
CA ASP A 37 -12.15 -16.01 2.76
C ASP A 37 -12.84 -14.64 2.73
N TRP A 38 -13.67 -14.32 3.72
CA TRP A 38 -14.33 -13.02 3.78
C TRP A 38 -13.36 -11.87 4.05
N GLN A 39 -12.28 -12.10 4.79
CA GLN A 39 -11.23 -11.10 5.04
C GLN A 39 -10.43 -10.82 3.77
N ILE A 40 -10.15 -11.87 3.00
CA ILE A 40 -9.51 -11.76 1.69
C ILE A 40 -10.40 -10.93 0.75
N ARG A 41 -11.69 -11.26 0.65
CA ARG A 41 -12.65 -10.51 -0.20
C ARG A 41 -12.82 -9.06 0.23
N MET A 42 -12.88 -8.81 1.54
CA MET A 42 -12.96 -7.45 2.09
C MET A 42 -11.74 -6.62 1.67
N LEU A 43 -10.53 -7.15 1.87
CA LEU A 43 -9.31 -6.42 1.53
C LEU A 43 -9.13 -6.24 0.01
N ASP A 44 -9.51 -7.23 -0.78
CA ASP A 44 -9.53 -7.11 -2.24
C ASP A 44 -10.48 -6.00 -2.71
N THR A 45 -11.67 -5.91 -2.10
CA THR A 45 -12.61 -4.81 -2.34
C THR A 45 -12.00 -3.46 -1.97
N ILE A 46 -11.32 -3.37 -0.81
CA ILE A 46 -10.63 -2.14 -0.39
C ILE A 46 -9.55 -1.75 -1.40
N PHE A 47 -8.73 -2.70 -1.87
CA PHE A 47 -7.71 -2.43 -2.88
C PHE A 47 -8.32 -1.90 -4.17
N ASN A 48 -9.43 -2.48 -4.64
CA ASN A 48 -10.13 -1.99 -5.83
C ASN A 48 -10.69 -0.58 -5.63
N LEU A 49 -11.27 -0.28 -4.46
CA LEU A 49 -11.84 1.04 -4.16
C LEU A 49 -10.77 2.14 -4.03
N TYR A 50 -9.59 1.82 -3.53
CA TYR A 50 -8.49 2.78 -3.34
C TYR A 50 -7.50 2.81 -4.51
N ALA A 51 -7.74 2.05 -5.58
CA ALA A 51 -6.81 1.93 -6.69
C ALA A 51 -6.60 3.25 -7.43
N ASP A 52 -7.66 4.06 -7.57
CA ASP A 52 -7.57 5.39 -8.20
C ASP A 52 -8.64 6.33 -7.65
N HIS A 53 -8.31 7.62 -7.62
CA HIS A 53 -9.23 8.69 -7.22
C HIS A 53 -8.85 10.01 -7.90
N GLU A 54 -8.91 10.00 -9.23
CA GLU A 54 -8.68 11.14 -10.12
C GLU A 54 -7.34 11.88 -9.88
N PHE A 55 -7.34 13.22 -10.01
CA PHE A 55 -6.21 14.10 -9.73
C PHE A 55 -6.20 14.59 -8.29
N ASN A 56 -6.23 13.65 -7.35
CA ASN A 56 -5.94 13.96 -5.96
C ASN A 56 -4.49 14.51 -5.79
N ALA A 57 -4.23 15.13 -4.64
CA ALA A 57 -2.96 15.84 -4.39
C ALA A 57 -1.72 14.96 -4.59
N SER A 58 -1.74 13.70 -4.12
CA SER A 58 -0.62 12.77 -4.31
C SER A 58 -0.40 12.39 -5.78
N THR A 59 -1.47 12.15 -6.53
CA THR A 59 -1.38 11.87 -7.98
C THR A 59 -0.81 13.08 -8.73
N PHE A 60 -1.23 14.29 -8.38
CA PHE A 60 -0.71 15.52 -8.98
C PHE A 60 0.79 15.70 -8.69
N ALA A 61 1.23 15.52 -7.45
CA ALA A 61 2.64 15.61 -7.08
C ALA A 61 3.53 14.57 -7.81
N ALA A 62 3.02 13.35 -7.96
CA ALA A 62 3.70 12.30 -8.73
C ALA A 62 3.92 12.73 -10.19
N ARG A 63 2.88 13.31 -10.83
CA ARG A 63 2.95 13.79 -12.22
C ARG A 63 3.91 14.96 -12.38
N VAL A 64 3.91 15.92 -11.47
CA VAL A 64 4.88 17.04 -11.48
C VAL A 64 6.30 16.50 -11.43
N THR A 65 6.57 15.55 -10.53
CA THR A 65 7.89 14.92 -10.39
C THR A 65 8.29 14.15 -11.65
N ALA A 66 7.38 13.35 -12.20
CA ALA A 66 7.61 12.62 -13.44
C ALA A 66 7.85 13.55 -14.65
N SER A 67 7.25 14.74 -14.67
CA SER A 67 7.40 15.70 -15.78
C SER A 67 8.84 16.21 -15.97
N THR A 68 9.68 16.07 -14.94
CA THR A 68 11.11 16.41 -15.00
C THR A 68 11.98 15.22 -15.45
N LEU A 69 11.38 14.13 -15.95
CA LEU A 69 12.03 12.86 -16.28
C LEU A 69 12.65 12.12 -15.07
N ALA A 70 12.20 12.44 -13.86
CA ALA A 70 12.59 11.67 -12.68
C ALA A 70 12.06 10.23 -12.78
N GLY A 71 12.83 9.26 -12.29
CA GLY A 71 12.45 7.85 -12.30
C GLY A 71 11.17 7.56 -11.50
N ILE A 72 10.51 6.44 -11.81
CA ILE A 72 9.21 6.07 -11.21
C ILE A 72 9.25 6.02 -9.67
N TYR A 73 10.35 5.56 -9.08
CA TYR A 73 10.51 5.53 -7.62
C TYR A 73 10.53 6.94 -7.00
N ALA A 74 11.09 7.94 -7.68
CA ALA A 74 11.07 9.33 -7.23
C ALA A 74 9.65 9.92 -7.31
N ALA A 75 8.93 9.64 -8.40
CA ALA A 75 7.54 10.05 -8.56
C ALA A 75 6.63 9.45 -7.47
N VAL A 76 6.77 8.15 -7.18
CA VAL A 76 6.02 7.47 -6.11
C VAL A 76 6.41 8.00 -4.73
N THR A 77 7.69 8.26 -4.48
CA THR A 77 8.17 8.86 -3.22
C THR A 77 7.52 10.23 -2.98
N SER A 78 7.46 11.06 -4.02
CA SER A 78 6.77 12.37 -3.98
C SER A 78 5.27 12.24 -3.68
N ALA A 79 4.61 11.26 -4.31
CA ALA A 79 3.21 10.95 -4.06
C ALA A 79 2.96 10.55 -2.59
N VAL A 80 3.79 9.65 -2.05
CA VAL A 80 3.71 9.18 -0.65
C VAL A 80 3.97 10.31 0.34
N ALA A 81 4.95 11.17 0.07
CA ALA A 81 5.24 12.34 0.91
C ALA A 81 4.05 13.31 0.94
N THR A 82 3.37 13.49 -0.20
CA THR A 82 2.17 14.32 -0.30
C THR A 82 0.97 13.68 0.43
N LEU A 83 0.81 12.36 0.30
CA LEU A 83 -0.26 11.59 0.97
C LEU A 83 -0.16 11.69 2.49
N LYS A 84 1.04 11.70 3.07
CA LYS A 84 1.27 11.80 4.52
C LYS A 84 0.71 13.08 5.17
N GLY A 85 0.37 14.11 4.38
CA GLY A 85 -0.17 15.36 4.91
C GLY A 85 -1.55 15.17 5.56
N PRO A 86 -1.85 15.80 6.71
CA PRO A 86 -3.09 15.57 7.46
C PRO A 86 -4.37 16.04 6.75
N LEU A 87 -4.24 16.72 5.60
CA LEU A 87 -5.35 17.19 4.77
C LEU A 87 -5.61 16.31 3.55
N HIS A 88 -4.85 15.21 3.37
CA HIS A 88 -5.01 14.33 2.21
C HIS A 88 -5.44 12.92 2.61
N GLY A 89 -4.55 12.12 3.21
CA GLY A 89 -4.83 10.73 3.57
C GLY A 89 -4.21 10.29 4.88
#